data_AF-A0ABC8L0G3-F1
#
_entry.id   AF-A0ABC8L0G3-F1
#
_cell.length_a   1.000
_cell.length_b   1.000
_cell.length_c   1.000
_cell.angle_alpha   90.00
_cell.angle_beta   90.00
_cell.angle_gamma   90.00
#
_symmetry.space_group_name_H-M   'P 1'
#
loop_
_entity.id
_entity.type
_entity.pdbx_description
1 polymer ?
#
loop_
_entity_poly.entity_id
_entity_poly.type
_entity_poly.pdbx_seq_one_letter_code
_entity_poly.pdbx_strand_id
1 'polypeptide(L)'
;MAEMEEKLNHENENLEKKAKYKGSHDKPKPWDDDPNINRWKVDKFDPAWNPTGMLEVSTFSTLFPQYREKYLQDSWPRIESALKQYGVACKLNLVEGSMTVSTTRKTRDPYIIVKARDLIKLLSRSVPAPQAIKVLEDEVQCDVIKIGNLVRNKERFVKRRQRLVGPNSSTLKAMEILTDCYILVQGSTVAAMGNFKGLKQVRRVVEQCMRNEMHPVYQIKNLMMRKELAKDPALATESWDRFLPKFRKTNVQQKKPQSKEKKPYIPFPPTQQLSKVDMQLESGEYHMSANKKSDKKWQEKQEKQTEKTTEKKRKRDASFIPPEEPTQISNNSNKSEEGKKDLTELTQSLKSKTKELKKQKKTQEKVNAEEYIAVAL
;
A
#
# COMPACT_ATOMS: atom_id res chain seq x y z
N MET A 1 4.63 12.63 -22.64
CA MET A 1 5.11 13.25 -21.38
C MET A 1 6.20 14.27 -21.66
N ALA A 2 7.32 13.89 -22.30
CA ALA A 2 8.35 14.85 -22.72
C ALA A 2 7.83 15.93 -23.69
N GLU A 3 7.04 15.55 -24.71
CA GLU A 3 6.39 16.50 -25.64
C GLU A 3 5.33 17.38 -24.97
N MET A 4 4.79 16.95 -23.83
CA MET A 4 3.78 17.72 -23.10
C MET A 4 4.45 18.75 -22.18
N GLU A 5 5.62 18.42 -21.61
CA GLU A 5 6.48 19.36 -20.88
C GLU A 5 7.13 20.38 -21.82
N GLU A 6 7.53 20.00 -23.03
CA GLU A 6 8.03 20.95 -24.05
C GLU A 6 6.95 21.92 -24.49
N LYS A 7 5.71 21.45 -24.73
CA LYS A 7 4.59 22.34 -25.07
C LYS A 7 4.22 23.30 -23.94
N LEU A 8 4.24 22.84 -22.69
CA LEU A 8 4.01 23.70 -21.52
C LEU A 8 5.13 24.74 -21.32
N ASN A 9 6.39 24.38 -21.59
CA ASN A 9 7.50 25.33 -21.54
C ASN A 9 7.43 26.35 -22.69
N HIS A 10 7.06 25.93 -23.90
CA HIS A 10 6.83 26.85 -25.03
C HIS A 10 5.63 27.78 -24.80
N GLU A 11 4.55 27.30 -24.18
CA GLU A 11 3.42 28.14 -23.79
C GLU A 11 3.78 29.14 -22.69
N ASN A 12 4.60 28.75 -21.71
CA ASN A 12 5.07 29.66 -20.66
C ASN A 12 6.05 30.72 -21.19
N GLU A 13 6.96 30.36 -22.11
CA GLU A 13 7.83 31.34 -22.79
C GLU A 13 7.04 32.30 -23.69
N ASN A 14 5.92 31.85 -24.28
CA ASN A 14 5.03 32.72 -25.06
C ASN A 14 4.13 33.62 -24.20
N LEU A 15 3.82 33.22 -22.96
CA LEU A 15 3.08 34.05 -22.01
C LEU A 15 3.89 35.26 -21.52
N GLU A 16 5.22 35.11 -21.42
CA GLU A 16 6.12 36.23 -21.08
C GLU A 16 6.30 37.23 -22.23
N LYS A 17 6.08 36.81 -23.49
CA LYS A 17 6.26 37.65 -24.69
C LYS A 17 5.00 38.30 -25.26
N LYS A 18 3.82 38.09 -24.65
CA LYS A 18 2.63 38.87 -25.03
C LYS A 18 2.71 40.27 -24.43
N ALA A 19 3.08 41.25 -25.26
CA ALA A 19 2.97 42.66 -24.92
C ALA A 19 1.52 42.97 -24.52
N LYS A 20 1.26 43.06 -23.21
CA LYS A 20 -0.03 43.50 -22.70
C LYS A 20 -0.28 44.92 -23.20
N TYR A 21 -1.41 45.15 -23.85
CA TYR A 21 -1.85 46.49 -24.24
C TYR A 21 -2.10 47.27 -22.94
N LYS A 22 -1.10 48.06 -22.52
CA LYS A 22 -1.18 48.89 -21.32
C LYS A 22 -2.25 49.95 -21.57
N GLY A 23 -3.31 49.99 -20.75
CA GLY A 23 -4.33 51.03 -20.84
C GLY A 23 -3.70 52.41 -20.61
N SER A 24 -4.38 53.50 -20.98
CA SER A 24 -3.88 54.88 -20.77
C SER A 24 -3.52 55.20 -19.30
N HIS A 25 -4.03 54.40 -18.35
CA HIS A 25 -3.78 54.48 -16.91
C HIS A 25 -2.68 53.51 -16.40
N ASP A 26 -2.20 52.58 -17.22
CA ASP A 26 -1.10 51.66 -16.93
C ASP A 26 0.25 52.27 -17.32
N LYS A 27 0.48 53.54 -16.96
CA LYS A 27 1.81 54.14 -17.09
C LYS A 27 2.76 53.38 -16.16
N PRO A 28 3.97 52.99 -16.61
CA PRO A 28 4.96 52.42 -15.71
C PRO A 28 5.19 53.44 -14.59
N LYS A 29 4.89 53.02 -13.36
CA LYS A 29 5.09 53.85 -12.19
C LYS A 29 6.59 54.07 -12.07
N PRO A 30 7.10 55.31 -12.05
CA PRO A 30 8.56 55.55 -12.03
C PRO A 30 9.28 54.84 -10.88
N TRP A 31 8.60 54.69 -9.75
CA TRP A 31 9.11 53.97 -8.57
C TRP A 31 9.01 52.44 -8.67
N ASP A 32 8.42 51.90 -9.76
CA ASP A 32 8.29 50.46 -9.96
C ASP A 32 9.53 49.78 -10.51
N ASP A 33 10.30 50.49 -11.34
CA ASP A 33 11.44 49.96 -12.07
C ASP A 33 12.78 50.53 -11.59
N ASP A 34 12.80 51.29 -10.50
CA ASP A 34 14.03 51.86 -9.92
C ASP A 34 15.01 50.75 -9.48
N PRO A 35 16.15 50.55 -10.18
CA PRO A 35 17.09 49.45 -9.87
C PRO A 35 17.78 49.61 -8.51
N ASN A 36 17.71 50.81 -7.93
CA ASN A 36 18.38 51.18 -6.69
C ASN A 36 17.50 50.93 -5.44
N ILE A 37 16.19 50.72 -5.62
CA ILE A 37 15.27 50.44 -4.50
C ILE A 37 15.19 48.93 -4.28
N ASN A 38 15.84 48.46 -3.22
CA ASN A 38 15.68 47.08 -2.79
C ASN A 38 14.32 46.89 -2.10
N ARG A 39 13.30 46.54 -2.89
CA ARG A 39 11.91 46.26 -2.47
C ARG A 39 11.79 45.17 -1.40
N TRP A 40 12.84 44.36 -1.20
CA TRP A 40 12.87 43.23 -0.28
C TRP A 40 13.66 43.52 1.00
N LYS A 41 14.17 44.75 1.17
CA LYS A 41 14.82 45.17 2.40
C LYS A 41 13.76 45.32 3.48
N VAL A 42 13.98 44.69 4.63
CA VAL A 42 13.11 44.81 5.79
C VAL A 42 13.67 45.93 6.66
N ASP A 43 12.98 47.07 6.71
CA ASP A 43 13.35 48.17 7.60
C ASP A 43 12.80 47.90 9.01
N LYS A 44 13.62 48.18 10.02
CA LYS A 44 13.24 48.01 11.42
C LYS A 44 12.17 49.03 11.78
N PHE A 45 11.14 48.57 12.50
CA PHE A 45 10.09 49.46 12.98
C PHE A 45 10.64 50.50 13.97
N ASP A 46 10.39 51.78 13.70
CA ASP A 46 10.69 52.84 14.65
C ASP A 46 9.46 53.11 15.55
N PRO A 47 9.59 53.02 16.89
CA PRO A 47 8.57 53.43 17.85
C PRO A 47 8.01 54.85 17.66
N ALA A 48 8.69 55.73 16.92
CA ALA A 48 8.18 57.06 16.59
C ALA A 48 7.03 57.03 15.56
N TRP A 49 6.93 56.00 14.73
CA TRP A 49 5.91 55.91 13.67
C TRP A 49 4.49 55.67 14.20
N ASN A 50 4.37 55.14 15.43
CA ASN A 50 3.09 54.99 16.12
C ASN A 50 3.18 55.48 17.58
N PRO A 51 3.06 56.79 17.82
CA PRO A 51 3.20 57.37 19.16
C PRO A 51 1.98 57.06 20.05
N THR A 52 0.79 56.93 19.45
CA THR A 52 -0.48 56.72 20.16
C THR A 52 -0.66 55.27 20.63
N GLY A 53 0.07 54.32 20.02
CA GLY A 53 0.00 52.90 20.36
C GLY A 53 -1.26 52.20 19.82
N MET A 54 -1.58 51.04 20.38
CA MET A 54 -2.77 50.27 19.97
C MET A 54 -4.01 50.66 20.79
N LEU A 55 -5.12 50.94 20.10
CA LEU A 55 -6.42 51.22 20.74
C LEU A 55 -7.14 49.93 21.16
N GLU A 56 -7.11 48.92 20.30
CA GLU A 56 -7.77 47.64 20.52
C GLU A 56 -6.80 46.56 21.01
N VAL A 57 -7.35 45.58 21.71
CA VAL A 57 -6.59 44.44 22.26
C VAL A 57 -6.72 43.24 21.32
N SER A 58 -5.60 42.87 20.70
CA SER A 58 -5.46 41.62 19.97
C SER A 58 -4.89 40.55 20.90
N THR A 59 -5.58 39.41 20.99
CA THR A 59 -5.18 38.29 21.87
C THR A 59 -5.03 37.01 21.07
N PHE A 60 -3.92 36.30 21.28
CA PHE A 60 -3.69 34.96 20.73
C PHE A 60 -3.38 33.98 21.85
N SER A 61 -3.91 32.76 21.72
CA SER A 61 -3.64 31.67 22.66
C SER A 61 -3.23 30.41 21.92
N THR A 62 -2.29 29.66 22.50
CA THR A 62 -1.91 28.34 22.02
C THR A 62 -1.78 27.36 23.18
N LEU A 63 -2.36 26.18 22.99
CA LEU A 63 -2.22 25.06 23.91
C LEU A 63 -0.84 24.42 23.80
N PHE A 64 -0.31 23.93 24.92
CA PHE A 64 0.93 23.16 24.96
C PHE A 64 0.73 21.80 25.64
N PRO A 65 1.54 20.78 25.31
CA PRO A 65 1.45 19.47 25.95
C PRO A 65 1.92 19.49 27.41
N GLN A 66 1.31 18.66 28.25
CA GLN A 66 1.59 18.57 29.69
C GLN A 66 3.09 18.38 30.03
N TYR A 67 3.81 17.55 29.27
CA TYR A 67 5.26 17.33 29.52
C TYR A 67 6.11 18.60 29.37
N ARG A 68 5.59 19.65 28.73
CA ARG A 68 6.31 20.90 28.48
C ARG A 68 6.17 21.93 29.60
N GLU A 69 5.23 21.70 30.52
CA GLU A 69 4.84 22.62 31.60
C GLU A 69 6.02 23.05 32.46
N LYS A 70 6.77 22.09 33.02
CA LYS A 70 7.91 22.37 33.92
C LYS A 70 8.95 23.30 33.26
N TYR A 71 9.31 23.04 32.01
CA TYR A 71 10.24 23.89 31.29
C TYR A 71 9.68 25.29 31.04
N LEU A 72 8.39 25.38 30.67
CA LEU A 72 7.77 26.68 30.42
C LEU A 72 7.73 27.51 31.70
N GLN A 73 7.39 26.90 32.83
CA GLN A 73 7.43 27.56 34.14
C GLN A 73 8.82 28.12 34.46
N ASP A 74 9.87 27.32 34.29
CA ASP A 74 11.26 27.74 34.56
C ASP A 74 11.74 28.84 33.61
N SER A 75 11.34 28.80 32.33
CA SER A 75 11.80 29.72 31.29
C SER A 75 10.88 30.94 31.07
N TRP A 76 9.69 30.96 31.69
CA TRP A 76 8.68 32.00 31.51
C TRP A 76 9.18 33.41 31.84
N PRO A 77 9.92 33.65 32.94
CA PRO A 77 10.39 35.00 33.28
C PRO A 77 11.24 35.62 32.18
N ARG A 78 12.01 34.80 31.45
CA ARG A 78 12.84 35.26 30.34
C ARG A 78 12.01 35.63 29.10
N ILE A 79 10.92 34.90 28.85
CA ILE A 79 9.98 35.19 27.76
C ILE A 79 9.20 36.48 28.08
N GLU A 80 8.74 36.64 29.32
CA GLU A 80 8.04 37.83 29.78
C GLU A 80 8.92 39.07 29.68
N SER A 81 10.19 38.98 30.12
CA SER A 81 11.15 40.08 29.97
C SER A 81 11.37 40.48 28.52
N ALA A 82 11.42 39.52 27.59
CA ALA A 82 11.59 39.81 26.16
C ALA A 82 10.34 40.48 25.56
N LEU A 83 9.14 39.98 25.84
CA LEU A 83 7.88 40.55 25.33
C LEU A 83 7.55 41.92 25.94
N LYS A 84 7.97 42.16 27.18
CA LYS A 84 7.80 43.45 27.88
C LYS A 84 8.54 44.58 27.18
N GLN A 85 9.69 44.32 26.54
CA GLN A 85 10.43 45.32 25.75
C GLN A 85 9.59 45.88 24.59
N TYR A 86 8.70 45.06 24.02
CA TYR A 86 7.80 45.43 22.94
C TYR A 86 6.40 45.86 23.43
N GLY A 87 6.19 45.93 24.75
CA GLY A 87 4.90 46.27 25.34
C GLY A 87 3.81 45.22 25.13
N VAL A 88 4.17 43.95 24.90
CA VAL A 88 3.21 42.83 24.77
C VAL A 88 3.07 42.12 26.12
N ALA A 89 1.84 41.88 26.55
CA ALA A 89 1.58 41.12 27.77
C ALA A 89 1.48 39.62 27.45
N CYS A 90 1.98 38.78 28.35
CA CYS A 90 1.91 37.33 28.24
C CYS A 90 1.41 36.70 29.53
N LYS A 91 0.58 35.66 29.43
CA LYS A 91 0.05 34.87 30.55
C LYS A 91 0.28 33.38 30.30
N LEU A 92 0.72 32.66 31.32
CA LEU A 92 0.86 31.21 31.33
C LEU A 92 -0.23 30.61 32.21
N ASN A 93 -1.12 29.80 31.63
CA ASN A 93 -2.13 29.06 32.37
C ASN A 93 -1.73 27.59 32.44
N LEU A 94 -1.37 27.13 33.65
CA LEU A 94 -0.95 25.74 33.90
C LEU A 94 -2.15 24.78 33.97
N VAL A 95 -3.32 25.26 34.43
CA VAL A 95 -4.53 24.43 34.59
C VAL A 95 -5.10 24.05 33.22
N GLU A 96 -5.22 25.01 32.32
CA GLU A 96 -5.67 24.77 30.94
C GLU A 96 -4.55 24.26 30.03
N GLY A 97 -3.28 24.41 30.44
CA GLY A 97 -2.12 24.14 29.58
C GLY A 97 -2.06 25.09 28.39
N SER A 98 -2.33 26.38 28.60
CA SER A 98 -2.41 27.40 27.54
C SER A 98 -1.43 28.56 27.76
N MET A 99 -0.86 29.07 26.68
CA MET A 99 -0.05 30.30 26.66
C MET A 99 -0.82 31.36 25.90
N THR A 100 -1.01 32.53 26.52
CA THR A 100 -1.74 33.64 25.92
C THR A 100 -0.85 34.87 25.80
N VAL A 101 -0.89 35.52 24.64
CA VAL A 101 -0.25 36.83 24.40
C VAL A 101 -1.30 37.84 23.98
N SER A 102 -1.19 39.06 24.51
CA SER A 102 -2.15 40.14 24.25
C SER A 102 -1.43 41.48 24.05
N THR A 103 -1.88 42.28 23.09
CA THR A 103 -1.42 43.66 22.95
C THR A 103 -1.87 44.51 24.14
N THR A 104 -1.12 45.57 24.42
CA THR A 104 -1.47 46.55 25.45
C THR A 104 -1.50 47.95 24.84
N ARG A 105 -1.98 48.94 25.58
CA ARG A 105 -1.91 50.36 25.17
C ARG A 105 -0.47 50.86 24.95
N LYS A 106 0.53 50.14 25.46
CA LYS A 106 1.96 50.47 25.30
C LYS A 106 2.59 49.79 24.08
N THR A 107 1.88 48.88 23.41
CA THR A 107 2.36 48.27 22.17
C THR A 107 2.33 49.33 21.06
N ARG A 108 3.48 49.58 20.42
CA ARG A 108 3.61 50.55 19.33
C ARG A 108 3.67 49.89 17.96
N ASP A 109 4.41 48.79 17.86
CA ASP A 109 4.49 47.99 16.63
C ASP A 109 3.19 47.18 16.45
N PRO A 110 2.43 47.37 15.35
CA PRO A 110 1.23 46.58 15.10
C PRO A 110 1.52 45.12 14.72
N TYR A 111 2.68 44.81 14.14
CA TYR A 111 3.00 43.47 13.64
C TYR A 111 3.63 42.56 14.71
N ILE A 112 4.18 43.13 15.80
CA ILE A 112 4.83 42.35 16.86
C ILE A 112 3.92 41.28 17.50
N ILE A 113 2.60 41.51 17.53
CA ILE A 113 1.65 40.53 18.07
C ILE A 113 1.62 39.23 17.25
N VAL A 114 1.82 39.34 15.93
CA VAL A 114 1.91 38.21 15.00
C VAL A 114 3.16 37.37 15.31
N LYS A 115 4.28 38.04 15.60
CA LYS A 115 5.52 37.38 16.02
C LYS A 115 5.41 36.78 17.42
N ALA A 116 4.75 37.45 18.35
CA ALA A 116 4.50 36.93 19.69
C ALA A 116 3.63 35.66 19.65
N ARG A 117 2.62 35.62 18.77
CA ARG A 117 1.83 34.41 18.47
C ARG A 117 2.73 33.29 17.93
N ASP A 118 3.66 33.62 17.06
CA ASP A 118 4.55 32.64 16.44
C ASP A 118 5.61 32.13 17.44
N LEU A 119 6.06 32.97 18.37
CA LEU A 119 6.86 32.60 19.54
C LEU A 119 6.16 31.54 20.40
N ILE A 120 4.90 31.78 20.83
CA ILE A 120 4.17 30.81 21.65
C ILE A 120 3.87 29.50 20.89
N LYS A 121 3.63 29.58 19.58
CA LYS A 121 3.54 28.38 18.72
C LYS A 121 4.84 27.58 18.73
N LEU A 122 6.01 28.21 18.62
CA LEU A 122 7.30 27.50 18.66
C LEU A 122 7.58 26.87 20.03
N LEU A 123 7.23 27.57 21.11
CA LEU A 123 7.34 27.04 22.47
C LEU A 123 6.47 25.80 22.67
N SER A 124 5.26 25.78 22.08
CA SER A 124 4.37 24.60 22.07
C SER A 124 4.98 23.41 21.33
N ARG A 125 5.89 23.66 20.37
CA ARG A 125 6.65 22.66 19.59
C ARG A 125 8.03 22.39 20.17
N SER A 126 8.19 22.63 21.47
CA SER A 126 9.38 22.35 22.28
C SER A 126 10.68 22.98 21.78
N VAL A 127 10.60 24.08 21.03
CA VAL A 127 11.77 24.91 20.75
C VAL A 127 12.25 25.53 22.06
N PRO A 128 13.58 25.55 22.34
CA PRO A 128 14.11 26.21 23.52
C PRO A 128 13.83 27.72 23.51
N ALA A 129 13.51 28.29 24.68
CA ALA A 129 13.20 29.72 24.83
C ALA A 129 14.29 30.66 24.26
N PRO A 130 15.62 30.44 24.49
CA PRO A 130 16.65 31.28 23.90
C PRO A 130 16.63 31.32 22.37
N GLN A 131 16.28 30.20 21.75
CA GLN A 131 16.21 30.13 20.31
C GLN A 131 14.92 30.76 19.81
N ALA A 132 13.78 30.48 20.47
CA ALA A 132 12.47 30.96 20.07
C ALA A 132 12.34 32.50 20.15
N ILE A 133 12.98 33.15 21.14
CA ILE A 133 12.96 34.62 21.31
C ILE A 133 13.49 35.35 20.06
N LYS A 134 14.41 34.73 19.30
CA LYS A 134 14.95 35.31 18.06
C LYS A 134 13.88 35.59 16.99
N VAL A 135 12.70 34.96 17.06
CA VAL A 135 11.57 35.25 16.14
C VAL A 135 11.01 36.66 16.32
N LEU A 136 11.29 37.32 17.44
CA LEU A 136 10.86 38.71 17.63
C LEU A 136 11.61 39.69 16.71
N GLU A 137 12.81 39.30 16.22
CA GLU A 137 13.59 40.06 15.23
C GLU A 137 12.92 40.04 13.85
N ASP A 138 13.13 41.07 13.02
CA ASP A 138 12.45 41.22 11.71
C ASP A 138 12.96 40.24 10.63
N GLU A 139 14.22 39.83 10.72
CA GLU A 139 14.86 38.96 9.73
C GLU A 139 14.53 37.47 9.91
N VAL A 140 14.11 37.10 11.13
CA VAL A 140 13.86 35.71 11.50
C VAL A 140 12.37 35.42 11.45
N GLN A 141 11.99 34.48 10.59
CA GLN A 141 10.64 33.97 10.51
C GLN A 141 10.57 32.53 11.02
N CYS A 142 9.36 32.05 11.25
CA CYS A 142 9.14 30.66 11.65
C CYS A 142 8.20 29.94 10.69
N ASP A 143 8.36 28.63 10.61
CA ASP A 143 7.47 27.76 9.86
C ASP A 143 7.22 26.45 10.63
N VAL A 144 5.95 26.06 10.75
CA VAL A 144 5.54 24.80 11.39
C VAL A 144 4.95 23.87 10.33
N ILE A 145 5.76 22.92 9.89
CA ILE A 145 5.42 22.00 8.81
C ILE A 145 4.72 20.77 9.39
N LYS A 146 3.47 20.54 8.98
CA LYS A 146 2.69 19.36 9.39
C LYS A 146 3.10 18.14 8.56
N ILE A 147 3.69 17.13 9.20
CA ILE A 147 4.13 15.88 8.55
C ILE A 147 3.20 14.68 8.82
N GLY A 148 2.34 14.76 9.84
CA GLY A 148 1.51 13.63 10.29
C GLY A 148 0.57 13.06 9.22
N ASN A 149 0.03 13.89 8.33
CA ASN A 149 -0.97 13.47 7.34
C ASN A 149 -0.33 12.95 6.03
N LEU A 150 0.99 13.02 5.89
CA LEU A 150 1.67 12.67 4.64
C LEU A 150 1.87 11.16 4.47
N VAL A 151 1.77 10.38 5.54
CA VAL A 151 2.02 8.93 5.53
C VAL A 151 0.93 8.21 6.31
N ARG A 152 0.24 7.25 5.66
CA ARG A 152 -0.86 6.49 6.29
C ARG A 152 -0.37 5.52 7.38
N ASN A 153 0.73 4.80 7.13
CA ASN A 153 1.21 3.76 8.04
C ASN A 153 2.16 4.36 9.09
N LYS A 154 1.88 4.10 10.38
CA LYS A 154 2.66 4.62 11.52
C LYS A 154 4.14 4.20 11.47
N GLU A 155 4.43 2.93 11.20
CA GLU A 155 5.82 2.46 11.10
C GLU A 155 6.61 3.16 9.99
N ARG A 156 5.97 3.33 8.83
CA ARG A 156 6.57 4.02 7.69
C ARG A 156 6.80 5.50 8.00
N PHE A 157 5.87 6.12 8.73
CA PHE A 157 6.02 7.49 9.21
C PHE A 157 7.24 7.63 10.14
N VAL A 158 7.39 6.74 11.12
CA VAL A 158 8.54 6.76 12.05
C VAL A 158 9.85 6.56 11.29
N LYS A 159 9.92 5.60 10.35
CA LYS A 159 11.12 5.38 9.52
C LYS A 159 11.46 6.59 8.65
N ARG A 160 10.47 7.26 8.03
CA ARG A 160 10.70 8.47 7.20
C ARG A 160 11.05 9.70 8.03
N ARG A 161 10.47 9.84 9.23
CA ARG A 161 10.84 10.90 10.19
C ARG A 161 12.28 10.70 10.68
N GLN A 162 12.65 9.48 11.05
CA GLN A 162 14.02 9.17 11.47
C GLN A 162 15.02 9.42 10.34
N ARG A 163 14.66 9.10 9.10
CA ARG A 163 15.46 9.40 7.91
C ARG A 163 15.72 10.91 7.72
N LEU A 164 14.74 11.76 8.05
CA LEU A 164 14.91 13.22 7.99
C LEU A 164 15.93 13.72 9.02
N VAL A 165 15.94 13.13 10.22
CA VAL A 165 16.94 13.43 11.27
C VAL A 165 18.32 12.90 10.85
N GLY A 166 18.36 11.68 10.32
CA GLY A 166 19.57 10.98 9.96
C GLY A 166 20.27 10.31 11.15
N PRO A 167 21.35 9.55 10.90
CA PRO A 167 22.19 9.00 11.97
C PRO A 167 22.89 10.14 12.71
N ASN A 168 22.90 10.09 14.04
CA ASN A 168 23.49 11.12 14.92
C ASN A 168 23.04 12.56 14.58
N SER A 169 21.82 12.74 14.08
CA SER A 169 21.29 14.05 13.63
C SER A 169 22.12 14.74 12.53
N SER A 170 22.99 14.02 11.83
CA SER A 170 23.89 14.56 10.80
C SER A 170 23.15 15.20 9.62
N THR A 171 22.08 14.56 9.16
CA THR A 171 21.26 15.05 8.03
C THR A 171 20.55 16.34 8.41
N LEU A 172 19.96 16.38 9.61
CA LEU A 172 19.34 17.58 10.16
C LEU A 172 20.37 18.70 10.30
N LYS A 173 21.54 18.42 10.88
CA LYS A 173 22.56 19.45 11.07
C LYS A 173 23.12 20.01 9.76
N ALA A 174 23.31 19.16 8.76
CA ALA A 174 23.70 19.59 7.42
C ALA A 174 22.63 20.49 6.78
N MET A 175 21.34 20.16 6.95
CA MET A 175 20.25 21.02 6.48
C MET A 175 20.25 22.38 7.18
N GLU A 176 20.49 22.43 8.50
CA GLU A 176 20.57 23.69 9.24
C GLU A 176 21.68 24.60 8.70
N ILE A 177 22.88 24.06 8.47
CA ILE A 177 24.05 24.82 7.99
C ILE A 177 23.86 25.30 6.54
N LEU A 178 23.18 24.52 5.70
CA LEU A 178 22.97 24.89 4.31
C LEU A 178 21.91 25.97 4.14
N THR A 179 20.84 25.88 4.93
CA THR A 179 19.67 26.77 4.84
C THR A 179 19.71 27.94 5.82
N ASP A 180 20.74 28.01 6.67
CA ASP A 180 20.88 28.99 7.75
C ASP A 180 19.61 29.07 8.63
N CYS A 181 19.00 27.89 8.86
CA CYS A 181 17.78 27.73 9.64
C CYS A 181 18.04 26.83 10.85
N TYR A 182 17.32 27.08 11.93
CA TYR A 182 17.21 26.15 13.05
C TYR A 182 16.03 25.20 12.81
N ILE A 183 16.23 23.89 12.93
CA ILE A 183 15.22 22.89 12.61
C ILE A 183 15.02 21.95 13.78
N LEU A 184 13.78 21.78 14.22
CA LEU A 184 13.42 20.84 15.28
C LEU A 184 12.33 19.89 14.78
N VAL A 185 12.66 18.59 14.76
CA VAL A 185 11.73 17.53 14.37
C VAL A 185 11.10 16.94 15.63
N GLN A 186 9.82 17.20 15.86
CA GLN A 186 9.10 16.68 17.03
C GLN A 186 7.73 16.10 16.66
N GLY A 187 7.49 14.86 17.09
CA GLY A 187 6.18 14.23 16.96
C GLY A 187 5.75 14.12 15.50
N SER A 188 4.67 14.82 15.14
CA SER A 188 4.04 14.88 13.82
C SER A 188 4.25 16.21 13.08
N THR A 189 5.17 17.05 13.59
CA THR A 189 5.50 18.35 13.01
C THR A 189 6.99 18.60 12.96
N VAL A 190 7.43 19.44 12.03
CA VAL A 190 8.79 19.96 11.97
C VAL A 190 8.70 21.47 12.14
N ALA A 191 9.30 21.99 13.20
CA ALA A 191 9.43 23.43 13.41
C ALA A 191 10.74 23.90 12.77
N ALA A 192 10.68 24.99 12.01
CA ALA A 192 11.84 25.62 11.41
C ALA A 192 11.84 27.12 11.70
N MET A 193 13.02 27.70 11.88
CA MET A 193 13.21 29.13 12.10
C MET A 193 14.37 29.63 11.27
N GLY A 194 14.24 30.78 10.61
CA GLY A 194 15.29 31.38 9.81
C GLY A 194 14.75 32.33 8.75
N ASN A 195 15.55 32.61 7.73
CA ASN A 195 15.17 33.48 6.63
C ASN A 195 14.14 32.80 5.70
N PHE A 196 13.28 33.57 5.04
CA PHE A 196 12.21 33.09 4.15
C PHE A 196 12.72 32.17 3.04
N LYS A 197 13.88 32.48 2.44
CA LYS A 197 14.51 31.63 1.41
C LYS A 197 14.87 30.25 1.96
N GLY A 198 15.46 30.21 3.16
CA GLY A 198 15.82 28.97 3.85
C GLY A 198 14.59 28.16 4.24
N LEU A 199 13.56 28.80 4.81
CA LEU A 199 12.30 28.15 5.18
C LEU A 199 11.61 27.49 3.99
N LYS A 200 11.56 28.16 2.83
CA LYS A 200 10.99 27.58 1.60
C LYS A 200 11.75 26.34 1.14
N GLN A 201 13.08 26.35 1.26
CA GLN A 201 13.92 25.19 0.95
C GLN A 201 13.66 24.05 1.96
N VAL A 202 13.68 24.32 3.26
CA VAL A 202 13.41 23.33 4.31
C VAL A 202 12.04 22.68 4.12
N ARG A 203 10.99 23.48 3.89
CA ARG A 203 9.64 22.99 3.61
C ARG A 203 9.61 22.01 2.43
N ARG A 204 10.26 22.38 1.32
CA ARG A 204 10.37 21.50 0.14
C ARG A 204 11.09 20.19 0.49
N VAL A 205 12.21 20.25 1.20
CA VAL A 205 12.98 19.05 1.59
C VAL A 205 12.15 18.13 2.49
N VAL A 206 11.48 18.69 3.50
CA VAL A 206 10.67 17.94 4.47
C VAL A 206 9.48 17.27 3.77
N GLU A 207 8.73 17.99 2.94
CA GLU A 207 7.58 17.45 2.21
C GLU A 207 8.01 16.33 1.25
N GLN A 208 9.08 16.53 0.48
CA GLN A 208 9.58 15.53 -0.48
C GLN A 208 10.11 14.26 0.21
N CYS A 209 10.78 14.42 1.37
CA CYS A 209 11.23 13.30 2.18
C CYS A 209 10.03 12.49 2.70
N MET A 210 8.98 13.17 3.17
CA MET A 210 7.77 12.51 3.69
C MET A 210 6.93 11.84 2.60
N ARG A 211 6.82 12.43 1.41
CA ARG A 211 6.17 11.82 0.23
C ARG A 211 7.01 10.70 -0.41
N ASN A 212 8.27 10.53 0.00
CA ASN A 212 9.23 9.60 -0.59
C ASN A 212 9.42 9.86 -2.09
N GLU A 213 9.43 11.13 -2.48
CA GLU A 213 9.84 11.58 -3.80
C GLU A 213 11.35 11.50 -3.93
N MET A 214 12.07 11.99 -2.91
CA MET A 214 13.53 11.97 -2.86
C MET A 214 14.04 11.77 -1.43
N HIS A 215 15.21 11.14 -1.29
CA HIS A 215 15.89 11.00 -0.01
C HIS A 215 16.53 12.35 0.42
N PRO A 216 16.50 12.74 1.70
CA PRO A 216 17.01 14.06 2.15
C PRO A 216 18.48 14.28 1.80
N VAL A 217 19.30 13.23 1.77
CA VAL A 217 20.71 13.31 1.35
C VAL A 217 20.89 13.84 -0.08
N TYR A 218 20.03 13.45 -1.03
CA TYR A 218 20.09 14.01 -2.39
C TYR A 218 19.69 15.49 -2.40
N GLN A 219 18.78 15.88 -1.51
CA GLN A 219 18.36 17.27 -1.35
C GLN A 219 19.44 18.13 -0.72
N ILE A 220 20.18 17.58 0.24
CA ILE A 220 21.38 18.21 0.78
C ILE A 220 22.42 18.40 -0.32
N LYS A 221 22.68 17.39 -1.16
CA LYS A 221 23.60 17.53 -2.30
C LYS A 221 23.16 18.60 -3.29
N ASN A 222 21.85 18.67 -3.58
CA ASN A 222 21.29 19.72 -4.43
C ASN A 222 21.47 21.12 -3.82
N LEU A 223 21.25 21.25 -2.50
CA LEU A 223 21.46 22.51 -1.80
C LEU A 223 22.94 22.90 -1.75
N MET A 224 23.85 21.95 -1.54
CA MET A 224 25.29 22.18 -1.60
C MET A 224 25.71 22.72 -2.95
N MET A 225 25.34 22.04 -4.05
CA MET A 225 25.71 22.51 -5.39
C MET A 225 25.06 23.85 -5.74
N ARG A 226 23.82 24.10 -5.33
CA ARG A 226 23.20 25.43 -5.49
C ARG A 226 23.95 26.52 -4.71
N LYS A 227 24.43 26.21 -3.50
CA LYS A 227 25.19 27.17 -2.68
C LYS A 227 26.57 27.46 -3.28
N GLU A 228 27.21 26.47 -3.91
CA GLU A 228 28.45 26.69 -4.68
C GLU A 228 28.21 27.48 -5.97
N LEU A 229 27.23 27.08 -6.80
CA LEU A 229 26.88 27.79 -8.04
C LEU A 229 26.43 29.24 -7.81
N ALA A 230 25.81 29.52 -6.65
CA ALA A 230 25.41 30.88 -6.28
C ALA A 230 26.59 31.82 -5.97
N LYS A 231 27.80 31.28 -5.70
CA LYS A 231 29.00 32.09 -5.49
C LYS A 231 29.57 32.62 -6.81
N ASP A 232 29.32 31.92 -7.91
CA ASP A 232 29.82 32.29 -9.23
C ASP A 232 28.93 33.38 -9.86
N PRO A 233 29.41 34.61 -10.06
CA PRO A 233 28.59 35.71 -10.56
C PRO A 233 28.17 35.51 -12.03
N ALA A 234 28.95 34.77 -12.81
CA ALA A 234 28.69 34.52 -14.24
C ALA A 234 27.42 33.67 -14.47
N LEU A 235 27.09 32.76 -13.56
CA LEU A 235 25.96 31.83 -13.71
C LEU A 235 24.69 32.32 -13.00
N ALA A 236 24.69 33.50 -12.38
CA ALA A 236 23.57 33.98 -11.57
C ALA A 236 22.26 34.16 -12.38
N THR A 237 22.37 34.50 -13.66
CA THR A 237 21.23 34.77 -14.55
C THR A 237 20.75 33.51 -15.30
N GLU A 238 21.57 32.45 -15.37
CA GLU A 238 21.28 31.24 -16.13
C GLU A 238 20.55 30.18 -15.29
N SER A 239 19.80 29.29 -15.94
CA SER A 239 19.16 28.15 -15.26
C SER A 239 20.17 27.08 -14.84
N TRP A 240 20.15 26.70 -13.56
CA TRP A 240 21.08 25.72 -12.99
C TRP A 240 20.68 24.26 -13.17
N ASP A 241 19.56 23.97 -13.85
CA ASP A 241 19.01 22.61 -13.96
C ASP A 241 19.92 21.62 -14.72
N ARG A 242 20.89 22.14 -15.50
CA ARG A 242 21.92 21.32 -16.16
C ARG A 242 22.90 20.71 -15.16
N PHE A 243 23.26 21.46 -14.13
CA PHE A 243 24.26 21.05 -13.13
C PHE A 243 23.64 20.20 -12.01
N LEU A 244 22.32 20.28 -11.83
CA LEU A 244 21.63 19.54 -10.78
C LEU A 244 21.47 18.06 -11.16
N PRO A 245 21.74 17.11 -10.24
CA PRO A 245 21.61 15.69 -10.49
C PRO A 245 20.12 15.35 -10.60
N LYS A 246 19.72 14.89 -11.77
CA LYS A 246 18.34 14.47 -12.02
C LYS A 246 18.15 13.04 -11.50
N PHE A 247 17.56 12.91 -10.32
CA PHE A 247 17.20 11.58 -9.80
C PHE A 247 15.95 11.06 -10.53
N ARG A 248 16.15 10.10 -11.43
CA ARG A 248 15.04 9.34 -12.01
C ARG A 248 14.70 8.20 -11.06
N LYS A 249 13.46 8.15 -10.57
CA LYS A 249 12.96 6.93 -9.93
C LYS A 249 12.97 5.82 -10.98
N THR A 250 13.87 4.86 -10.84
CA THR A 250 13.83 3.63 -11.62
C THR A 250 12.61 2.84 -11.17
N ASN A 251 11.46 3.14 -11.77
CA ASN A 251 10.26 2.33 -11.66
C ASN A 251 10.42 1.15 -12.61
N VAL A 252 11.46 0.33 -12.37
CA VAL A 252 11.66 -0.91 -13.11
C VAL A 252 10.46 -1.77 -12.76
N GLN A 253 9.54 -1.90 -13.71
CA GLN A 253 8.36 -2.73 -13.50
C GLN A 253 8.86 -4.16 -13.35
N GLN A 254 8.86 -4.65 -12.10
CA GLN A 254 9.04 -6.07 -11.85
C GLN A 254 7.95 -6.81 -12.61
N LYS A 255 8.31 -7.90 -13.30
CA LYS A 255 7.34 -8.74 -14.01
C LYS A 255 6.21 -9.06 -13.05
N LYS A 256 5.01 -8.55 -13.36
CA LYS A 256 3.82 -8.84 -12.56
C LYS A 256 3.61 -10.36 -12.64
N PRO A 257 3.57 -11.09 -11.51
CA PRO A 257 3.13 -12.47 -11.57
C PRO A 257 1.75 -12.49 -12.22
N GLN A 258 1.53 -13.42 -13.16
CA GLN A 258 0.22 -13.67 -13.78
C GLN A 258 -0.82 -13.75 -12.65
N SER A 259 -1.66 -12.72 -12.53
CA SER A 259 -2.61 -12.63 -11.42
C SER A 259 -3.69 -13.68 -11.66
N LYS A 260 -3.65 -14.77 -10.89
CA LYS A 260 -4.79 -15.68 -10.81
C LYS A 260 -6.04 -14.85 -10.49
N GLU A 261 -7.12 -15.07 -11.22
CA GLU A 261 -8.39 -14.39 -10.97
C GLU A 261 -8.75 -14.51 -9.49
N LYS A 262 -9.05 -13.38 -8.84
CA LYS A 262 -9.41 -13.36 -7.42
C LYS A 262 -10.73 -14.09 -7.27
N LYS A 263 -10.78 -15.10 -6.39
CA LYS A 263 -12.03 -15.79 -6.06
C LYS A 263 -13.08 -14.76 -5.58
N PRO A 264 -14.35 -14.85 -6.03
CA PRO A 264 -15.41 -13.96 -5.58
C PRO A 264 -15.57 -14.04 -4.05
N TYR A 265 -15.84 -12.90 -3.40
CA TYR A 265 -16.06 -12.85 -1.96
C TYR A 265 -17.39 -13.52 -1.62
N ILE A 266 -17.31 -14.68 -0.96
CA ILE A 266 -18.46 -15.37 -0.39
C ILE A 266 -18.47 -14.99 1.10
N PRO A 267 -19.55 -14.39 1.63
CA PRO A 267 -19.60 -13.91 3.01
C PRO A 267 -19.61 -15.06 4.03
N PHE A 268 -20.00 -16.26 3.60
CA PHE A 268 -20.01 -17.45 4.43
C PHE A 268 -18.66 -18.17 4.33
N PRO A 269 -18.08 -18.60 5.48
CA PRO A 269 -16.88 -19.41 5.45
C PRO A 269 -17.18 -20.77 4.78
N PRO A 270 -16.21 -21.39 4.09
CA PRO A 270 -16.36 -22.76 3.63
C PRO A 270 -16.54 -23.70 4.83
N THR A 271 -17.23 -24.81 4.63
CA THR A 271 -17.40 -25.85 5.65
C THR A 271 -16.03 -26.36 6.08
N GLN A 272 -15.83 -26.54 7.39
CA GLN A 272 -14.61 -27.15 7.92
C GLN A 272 -14.50 -28.59 7.39
N GLN A 273 -13.27 -29.05 7.13
CA GLN A 273 -13.06 -30.44 6.77
C GLN A 273 -13.36 -31.32 7.99
N LEU A 274 -14.23 -32.31 7.82
CA LEU A 274 -14.60 -33.27 8.85
C LEU A 274 -13.35 -34.00 9.35
N SER A 275 -13.26 -34.25 10.66
CA SER A 275 -12.15 -35.04 11.20
C SER A 275 -12.26 -36.49 10.73
N LYS A 276 -11.18 -37.27 10.85
CA LYS A 276 -11.25 -38.72 10.57
C LYS A 276 -12.31 -39.41 11.44
N VAL A 277 -12.52 -38.92 12.67
CA VAL A 277 -13.54 -39.43 13.59
C VAL A 277 -14.93 -39.09 13.08
N ASP A 278 -15.16 -37.85 12.65
CA ASP A 278 -16.45 -37.42 12.10
C ASP A 278 -16.80 -38.16 10.80
N MET A 279 -15.80 -38.36 9.93
CA MET A 279 -15.99 -39.15 8.71
C MET A 279 -16.31 -40.62 9.00
N GLN A 280 -15.75 -41.18 10.08
CA GLN A 280 -16.06 -42.53 10.56
C GLN A 280 -17.42 -42.61 11.27
N LEU A 281 -17.83 -41.54 11.95
CA LEU A 281 -19.16 -41.41 12.55
C LEU A 281 -20.23 -41.32 11.46
N GLU A 282 -20.00 -40.51 10.42
CA GLU A 282 -20.87 -40.37 9.25
C GLU A 282 -20.97 -41.67 8.43
N SER A 283 -19.85 -42.38 8.23
CA SER A 283 -19.84 -43.69 7.53
C SER A 283 -20.42 -44.83 8.37
N GLY A 284 -20.65 -44.62 9.67
CA GLY A 284 -21.08 -45.64 10.64
C GLY A 284 -19.98 -46.66 10.98
N GLU A 285 -18.80 -46.56 10.39
CA GLU A 285 -17.66 -47.44 10.66
C GLU A 285 -17.13 -47.25 12.09
N TYR A 286 -17.30 -46.07 12.68
CA TYR A 286 -16.89 -45.80 14.05
C TYR A 286 -17.54 -46.77 15.05
N HIS A 287 -18.83 -47.05 14.85
CA HIS A 287 -19.62 -47.91 15.74
C HIS A 287 -19.39 -49.41 15.51
N MET A 288 -18.73 -49.81 14.43
CA MET A 288 -18.49 -51.21 14.11
C MET A 288 -17.28 -51.78 14.88
N SER A 289 -17.48 -52.92 15.54
CA SER A 289 -16.40 -53.70 16.19
C SER A 289 -15.38 -54.20 15.16
N ALA A 290 -14.12 -54.38 15.61
CA ALA A 290 -13.02 -54.84 14.76
C ALA A 290 -13.33 -56.17 14.04
N ASN A 291 -14.00 -57.11 14.71
CA ASN A 291 -14.38 -58.39 14.12
C ASN A 291 -15.41 -58.21 12.98
N LYS A 292 -16.44 -57.38 13.19
CA LYS A 292 -17.41 -57.09 12.13
C LYS A 292 -16.77 -56.37 10.94
N LYS A 293 -15.76 -55.54 11.18
CA LYS A 293 -14.97 -54.88 10.11
C LYS A 293 -14.14 -55.91 9.32
N SER A 294 -13.54 -56.91 9.97
CA SER A 294 -12.81 -57.97 9.27
C SER A 294 -13.73 -58.87 8.45
N ASP A 295 -14.91 -59.21 8.98
CA ASP A 295 -15.88 -60.07 8.29
C ASP A 295 -16.42 -59.38 7.03
N LYS A 296 -16.76 -58.09 7.13
CA LYS A 296 -17.19 -57.28 5.97
C LYS A 296 -16.08 -57.19 4.91
N LYS A 297 -14.82 -56.99 5.32
CA LYS A 297 -13.66 -57.01 4.39
C LYS A 297 -13.45 -58.37 3.73
N TRP A 298 -13.74 -59.46 4.44
CA TRP A 298 -13.65 -60.82 3.89
C TRP A 298 -14.74 -61.07 2.86
N GLN A 299 -15.99 -60.70 3.16
CA GLN A 299 -17.11 -60.78 2.23
C GLN A 299 -16.83 -59.98 0.95
N GLU A 300 -16.34 -58.75 1.08
CA GLU A 300 -16.00 -57.90 -0.06
C GLU A 300 -14.87 -58.49 -0.93
N LYS A 301 -13.90 -59.21 -0.32
CA LYS A 301 -12.86 -59.95 -1.06
C LYS A 301 -13.45 -61.13 -1.83
N GLN A 302 -14.39 -61.88 -1.23
CA GLN A 302 -15.07 -62.99 -1.87
C GLN A 302 -15.89 -62.50 -3.06
N GLU A 303 -16.67 -61.44 -2.89
CA GLU A 303 -17.44 -60.80 -3.97
C GLU A 303 -16.53 -60.39 -5.12
N LYS A 304 -15.45 -59.64 -4.86
CA LYS A 304 -14.45 -59.27 -5.88
C LYS A 304 -13.82 -60.47 -6.58
N GLN A 305 -13.62 -61.57 -5.86
CA GLN A 305 -13.10 -62.81 -6.44
C GLN A 305 -14.14 -63.44 -7.37
N THR A 306 -15.42 -63.50 -6.98
CA THR A 306 -16.50 -63.99 -7.83
C THR A 306 -16.68 -63.13 -9.08
N GLU A 307 -16.64 -61.80 -8.95
CA GLU A 307 -16.69 -60.86 -10.07
C GLU A 307 -15.54 -61.10 -11.06
N LYS A 308 -14.29 -61.13 -10.59
CA LYS A 308 -13.15 -61.44 -11.47
C LYS A 308 -13.25 -62.80 -12.14
N THR A 309 -13.80 -63.78 -11.43
CA THR A 309 -13.98 -65.14 -11.98
C THR A 309 -15.06 -65.14 -13.06
N THR A 310 -16.16 -64.42 -12.85
CA THR A 310 -17.23 -64.24 -13.85
C THR A 310 -16.76 -63.42 -15.04
N GLU A 311 -15.98 -62.36 -14.85
CA GLU A 311 -15.34 -61.60 -15.93
C GLU A 311 -14.37 -62.44 -16.74
N LYS A 312 -13.49 -63.21 -16.07
CA LYS A 312 -12.57 -64.15 -16.75
C LYS A 312 -13.34 -65.21 -17.53
N LYS A 313 -14.45 -65.71 -16.97
CA LYS A 313 -15.33 -66.65 -17.65
C LYS A 313 -15.98 -66.01 -18.88
N ARG A 314 -16.54 -64.80 -18.76
CA ARG A 314 -17.10 -64.02 -19.87
C ARG A 314 -16.07 -63.75 -20.97
N LYS A 315 -14.84 -63.35 -20.60
CA LYS A 315 -13.74 -63.15 -21.56
C LYS A 315 -13.35 -64.45 -22.27
N ARG A 316 -13.28 -65.56 -21.54
CA ARG A 316 -12.98 -66.89 -22.10
C ARG A 316 -14.08 -67.35 -23.06
N ASP A 317 -15.34 -67.21 -22.65
CA ASP A 317 -16.50 -67.57 -23.46
C ASP A 317 -16.57 -66.69 -24.72
N ALA A 318 -16.24 -65.40 -24.62
CA ALA A 318 -16.14 -64.49 -25.76
C ALA A 318 -15.01 -64.86 -26.74
N SER A 319 -13.88 -65.37 -26.26
CA SER A 319 -12.80 -65.89 -27.13
C SER A 319 -13.13 -67.22 -27.81
N PHE A 320 -14.12 -67.97 -27.31
CA PHE A 320 -14.55 -69.25 -27.89
C PHE A 320 -15.69 -69.08 -28.91
N ILE A 321 -16.29 -67.89 -28.99
CA ILE A 321 -17.22 -67.54 -30.06
C ILE A 321 -16.37 -67.07 -31.23
N PRO A 322 -16.38 -67.77 -32.39
CA PRO A 322 -15.67 -67.30 -33.57
C PRO A 322 -16.18 -65.90 -33.94
N PRO A 323 -15.30 -64.96 -34.33
CA PRO A 323 -15.70 -63.62 -34.75
C PRO A 323 -16.69 -63.73 -35.90
N GLU A 324 -17.77 -62.95 -35.87
CA GLU A 324 -18.72 -62.90 -36.97
C GLU A 324 -18.00 -62.38 -38.22
N GLU A 325 -17.83 -63.24 -39.21
CA GLU A 325 -17.28 -62.87 -40.51
C GLU A 325 -18.29 -61.95 -41.22
N PRO A 326 -17.84 -60.81 -41.79
CA PRO A 326 -18.72 -60.01 -42.61
C PRO A 326 -19.10 -60.84 -43.84
N THR A 327 -20.40 -61.13 -44.02
CA THR A 327 -20.93 -61.74 -45.24
C THR A 327 -20.54 -60.84 -46.42
N GLN A 328 -19.53 -61.25 -47.19
CA GLN A 328 -19.28 -60.67 -48.49
C GLN A 328 -20.40 -61.13 -49.42
N ILE A 329 -21.30 -60.20 -49.75
CA ILE A 329 -22.25 -60.36 -50.84
C ILE A 329 -21.43 -60.28 -52.13
N SER A 330 -21.02 -61.43 -52.67
CA SER A 330 -20.56 -61.54 -54.05
C SER A 330 -21.69 -62.14 -54.90
N ASN A 331 -22.25 -61.29 -55.76
CA ASN A 331 -23.11 -61.70 -56.86
C ASN A 331 -22.25 -62.47 -57.89
N ASN A 332 -22.49 -63.76 -58.12
CA ASN A 332 -23.15 -64.24 -59.36
C ASN A 332 -23.22 -65.78 -59.51
N SER A 333 -24.44 -66.21 -59.85
CA SER A 333 -24.84 -67.26 -60.81
C SER A 333 -24.46 -68.75 -60.63
N ASN A 334 -25.49 -69.50 -60.26
CA ASN A 334 -26.04 -70.73 -60.89
C ASN A 334 -25.30 -72.10 -60.84
N LYS A 335 -26.14 -73.08 -60.44
CA LYS A 335 -26.21 -74.51 -60.81
C LYS A 335 -25.44 -75.54 -59.96
N SER A 336 -26.17 -76.18 -59.04
CA SER A 336 -26.37 -77.64 -58.96
C SER A 336 -27.33 -77.97 -57.80
N GLU A 337 -28.60 -78.20 -58.16
CA GLU A 337 -29.54 -78.94 -57.32
C GLU A 337 -29.42 -80.42 -57.67
N GLU A 338 -28.96 -81.23 -56.71
CA GLU A 338 -29.38 -82.61 -56.44
C GLU A 338 -28.47 -83.16 -55.32
N GLY A 339 -29.00 -83.28 -54.10
CA GLY A 339 -28.25 -83.78 -52.93
C GLY A 339 -28.64 -83.20 -51.57
N LYS A 340 -29.49 -82.17 -51.51
CA LYS A 340 -29.84 -81.46 -50.26
C LYS A 340 -30.97 -82.08 -49.42
N LYS A 341 -31.62 -83.17 -49.86
CA LYS A 341 -32.77 -83.74 -49.13
C LYS A 341 -32.37 -84.73 -48.02
N ASP A 342 -31.22 -85.42 -48.13
CA ASP A 342 -30.83 -86.45 -47.15
C ASP A 342 -30.10 -85.89 -45.91
N LEU A 343 -29.36 -84.79 -46.07
CA LEU A 343 -28.65 -84.14 -44.95
C LEU A 343 -29.60 -83.36 -44.01
N THR A 344 -30.73 -82.87 -44.51
CA THR A 344 -31.71 -82.13 -43.70
C THR A 344 -32.51 -83.06 -42.78
N GLU A 345 -32.75 -84.30 -43.19
CA GLU A 345 -33.42 -85.29 -42.33
C GLU A 345 -32.46 -85.88 -41.27
N LEU A 346 -31.20 -86.12 -41.63
CA LEU A 346 -30.18 -86.59 -40.69
C LEU A 346 -29.88 -85.55 -39.59
N THR A 347 -29.88 -84.27 -39.92
CA THR A 347 -29.64 -83.18 -38.96
C THR A 347 -30.83 -82.92 -38.03
N GLN A 348 -32.07 -83.16 -38.48
CA GLN A 348 -33.25 -83.09 -37.62
C GLN A 348 -33.33 -84.26 -36.63
N SER A 349 -32.96 -85.48 -37.06
CA SER A 349 -32.94 -86.66 -36.17
C SER A 349 -31.83 -86.61 -35.11
N LEU A 350 -30.67 -85.99 -35.40
CA LEU A 350 -29.62 -85.74 -34.41
C LEU A 350 -30.01 -84.63 -33.40
N LYS A 351 -30.76 -83.60 -33.85
CA LYS A 351 -31.27 -82.54 -32.98
C LYS A 351 -32.36 -83.02 -32.01
N SER A 352 -33.21 -83.95 -32.42
CA SER A 352 -34.20 -84.55 -31.51
C SER A 352 -33.54 -85.46 -30.48
N LYS A 353 -32.61 -86.35 -30.90
CA LYS A 353 -31.83 -87.21 -29.98
C LYS A 353 -30.99 -86.42 -28.95
N THR A 354 -30.41 -85.29 -29.35
CA THR A 354 -29.66 -84.42 -28.41
C THR A 354 -30.56 -83.63 -27.46
N LYS A 355 -31.81 -83.32 -27.85
CA LYS A 355 -32.82 -82.72 -26.94
C LYS A 355 -33.31 -83.73 -25.90
N GLU A 356 -33.49 -85.00 -26.27
CA GLU A 356 -33.86 -86.07 -25.33
C GLU A 356 -32.75 -86.36 -24.33
N LEU A 357 -31.48 -86.43 -24.77
CA LEU A 357 -30.32 -86.58 -23.88
C LEU A 357 -30.14 -85.39 -22.91
N LYS A 358 -30.43 -84.16 -23.35
CA LYS A 358 -30.44 -82.97 -22.48
C LYS A 358 -31.59 -83.00 -21.47
N LYS A 359 -32.73 -83.58 -21.81
CA LYS A 359 -33.87 -83.75 -20.88
C LYS A 359 -33.54 -84.80 -19.81
N GLN A 360 -32.92 -85.92 -20.20
CA GLN A 360 -32.47 -86.97 -19.27
C GLN A 360 -31.37 -86.49 -18.31
N LYS A 361 -30.40 -85.69 -18.77
CA LYS A 361 -29.39 -85.07 -17.87
C LYS A 361 -29.99 -84.06 -16.89
N LYS A 362 -30.98 -83.27 -17.31
CA LYS A 362 -31.68 -82.31 -16.41
C LYS A 362 -32.52 -82.98 -15.32
N THR A 363 -32.96 -84.22 -15.53
CA THR A 363 -33.67 -85.01 -14.50
C THR A 363 -32.73 -85.77 -13.55
N GLN A 364 -31.46 -86.00 -13.93
CA GLN A 364 -30.47 -86.67 -13.06
C GLN A 364 -29.59 -85.69 -12.24
N GLU A 365 -29.53 -84.41 -12.57
CA GLU A 365 -28.82 -83.39 -11.79
C GLU A 365 -29.80 -82.46 -11.04
N LYS A 366 -30.50 -83.02 -10.05
CA LYS A 366 -30.96 -82.27 -8.88
C LYS A 366 -30.36 -82.94 -7.65
N VAL A 367 -29.07 -82.75 -7.44
CA VAL A 367 -28.41 -83.07 -6.17
C VAL A 367 -28.64 -81.89 -5.23
N ASN A 368 -29.33 -82.15 -4.12
CA ASN A 368 -29.67 -81.17 -3.10
C ASN A 368 -28.40 -80.87 -2.26
N ALA A 369 -27.98 -79.62 -2.18
CA ALA A 369 -26.74 -79.22 -1.51
C ALA A 369 -26.79 -79.32 0.02
N GLU A 370 -27.97 -79.58 0.61
CA GLU A 370 -28.19 -79.63 2.05
C GLU A 370 -27.83 -80.98 2.69
N GLU A 371 -27.64 -82.06 1.91
CA GLU A 371 -27.24 -83.38 2.45
C GLU A 371 -25.72 -83.51 2.72
N TYR A 372 -24.88 -82.61 2.18
CA TYR A 372 -23.42 -82.68 2.34
C TYR A 372 -22.89 -82.00 3.62
N ILE A 373 -23.74 -81.32 4.38
CA ILE A 373 -23.35 -80.59 5.62
C ILE A 373 -23.54 -81.45 6.88
N ALA A 374 -24.19 -82.62 6.79
CA ALA A 374 -24.54 -83.44 7.97
C ALA A 374 -23.61 -84.64 8.28
N VAL A 375 -22.38 -84.70 7.75
CA VAL A 375 -21.42 -85.81 8.05
C VAL A 375 -20.08 -85.29 8.61
N ALA A 376 -20.08 -84.15 9.30
CA ALA A 376 -18.94 -83.70 10.07
C ALA A 376 -19.35 -83.37 11.51
N LEU A 377 -19.70 -84.41 12.27
CA LEU A 377 -19.62 -84.48 13.74
C LEU A 377 -19.43 -85.93 14.18
#